data_AF-A0A1H4BY08-F1
#
_entry.id   AF-A0A1H4BY08-F1
#
_cell.length_a   1.000
_cell.length_b   1.000
_cell.length_c   1.000
_cell.angle_alpha   90.00
_cell.angle_beta   90.00
_cell.angle_gamma   90.00
#
_symmetry.space_group_name_H-M   'P 1'
#
loop_
_entity.id
_entity.type
_entity.pdbx_description
1 polymer ?
#
loop_
_entity_poly.entity_id
_entity_poly.type
_entity_poly.pdbx_seq_one_letter_code
_entity_poly.pdbx_strand_id
1 'polypeptide(L)'
;MIAYNKQSLDSLSIQETARKALFDKYIDQAAYDRIIAAHPVSFYMPNIFARVGLYILTWVAVLFAWGLVGLLLFTSINEEEILYGIAFLFAIAGFFMLELFIREKKLFRAGIDDALLLSSCVALTGALHFIYRENGVMIAATVCIVSLLSTARYADRLMASICYISFLAAVFLAMMPEAMAAIPFTLMGISLAGYFACRKMLKSFSLRHYSNIFTIVSILSLCSFYVAGNFYAVKTLAPVVPLPGLFWALTLVTPLVFIYLGLRKKDVILLRSGLIYIAAAVLTVRYFHSVLPLASAMIVAGLVLVALSWWLIRYLKTPKNGFTYEPLAYPSATDKLNISGLIISQTFGGTHQPSGGDVQFGGGSGGGGGASGDY
;
A
#
# COMPACT_ATOMS: atom_id res chain seq x y z
N MET A 1 15.03 16.76 -4.69
CA MET A 1 14.44 17.79 -3.82
C MET A 1 12.94 17.52 -3.74
N ILE A 2 12.33 17.47 -2.54
CA ILE A 2 10.88 17.23 -2.38
C ILE A 2 10.09 18.38 -3.03
N ALA A 3 8.96 18.09 -3.68
CA ALA A 3 8.09 19.08 -4.32
C ALA A 3 7.36 19.98 -3.32
N TYR A 4 6.99 19.42 -2.17
CA TYR A 4 6.24 20.11 -1.11
C TYR A 4 7.12 20.98 -0.22
N ASN A 5 6.51 22.01 0.37
CA ASN A 5 7.14 22.89 1.36
C ASN A 5 7.48 22.11 2.65
N LYS A 6 8.77 22.04 2.99
CA LYS A 6 9.27 21.28 4.16
C LYS A 6 8.74 21.80 5.50
N GLN A 7 8.61 23.11 5.68
CA GLN A 7 8.10 23.70 6.93
C GLN A 7 6.63 23.32 7.15
N SER A 8 5.83 23.30 6.09
CA SER A 8 4.43 22.85 6.16
C SER A 8 4.33 21.34 6.43
N LEU A 9 5.25 20.52 5.89
CA LEU A 9 5.34 19.09 6.23
C LEU A 9 5.72 18.86 7.70
N ASP A 10 6.66 19.63 8.24
CA ASP A 10 7.05 19.56 9.65
C ASP A 10 5.90 20.00 10.56
N SER A 11 5.24 21.12 10.24
CA SER A 11 4.07 21.62 10.96
C SER A 11 2.93 20.60 10.97
N LEU A 12 2.67 19.94 9.84
CA LEU A 12 1.68 18.86 9.76
C LEU A 12 2.04 17.68 10.68
N SER A 13 3.31 17.26 10.71
CA SER A 13 3.77 16.20 11.60
C SER A 13 3.61 16.57 13.08
N ILE A 14 3.84 17.84 13.44
CA ILE A 14 3.66 18.36 14.80
C ILE A 14 2.17 18.32 15.16
N GLN A 15 1.28 18.82 14.28
CA GLN A 15 -0.16 18.78 14.52
C GLN A 15 -0.70 17.35 14.65
N GLU A 16 -0.26 16.40 13.82
CA GLU A 16 -0.65 14.99 13.95
C GLU A 16 -0.20 14.38 15.28
N THR A 17 0.99 14.76 15.76
CA THR A 17 1.53 14.31 17.05
C THR A 17 0.76 14.93 18.22
N ALA A 18 0.47 16.23 18.15
CA ALA A 18 -0.32 16.94 19.14
C ALA A 18 -1.75 16.37 19.24
N ARG A 19 -2.35 16.01 18.11
CA ARG A 19 -3.67 15.35 18.08
C ARG A 19 -3.66 14.01 18.80
N LYS A 20 -2.61 13.20 18.61
CA LYS A 20 -2.44 11.94 19.35
C LYS A 20 -2.27 12.20 20.85
N ALA A 21 -1.44 13.18 21.21
CA ALA A 21 -1.20 13.55 22.60
C ALA A 21 -2.47 14.06 23.30
N LEU A 22 -3.33 14.81 22.61
CA LEU A 22 -4.62 15.26 23.12
C LEU A 22 -5.55 14.08 23.36
N PHE A 23 -5.61 13.16 22.39
CA PHE A 23 -6.43 11.95 22.52
C PHE A 23 -5.98 11.07 23.70
N ASP A 24 -4.67 10.89 23.85
CA ASP A 24 -4.05 10.14 24.95
C ASP A 24 -4.09 10.90 26.29
N LYS A 25 -4.70 12.10 26.32
CA LYS A 25 -4.82 13.00 27.48
C LYS A 25 -3.48 13.42 28.09
N TYR A 26 -2.40 13.43 27.29
CA TYR A 26 -1.11 13.99 27.70
C TYR A 26 -1.09 15.53 27.65
N ILE A 27 -1.99 16.13 26.86
CA ILE A 27 -2.18 17.58 26.78
C ILE A 27 -3.67 17.92 26.88
N ASP A 28 -3.97 19.15 27.29
CA ASP A 28 -5.32 19.70 27.30
C ASP A 28 -5.68 20.36 25.96
N GLN A 29 -6.97 20.65 25.78
CA GLN A 29 -7.48 21.31 24.57
C GLN A 29 -6.80 22.68 24.35
N ALA A 30 -6.55 23.43 25.42
CA ALA A 30 -5.91 24.74 25.33
C ALA A 30 -4.44 24.67 24.86
N ALA A 31 -3.67 23.66 25.28
CA ALA A 31 -2.34 23.42 24.74
C ALA A 31 -2.39 22.98 23.27
N TYR A 32 -3.34 22.12 22.89
CA TYR A 32 -3.52 21.69 21.50
C TYR A 32 -3.83 22.88 20.57
N ASP A 33 -4.75 23.76 20.96
CA ASP A 33 -5.11 24.94 20.17
C ASP A 33 -3.94 25.91 20.03
N ARG A 34 -3.13 26.10 21.09
CA ARG A 34 -1.88 26.87 21.03
C ARG A 34 -0.85 26.27 20.06
N ILE A 35 -0.72 24.94 20.03
CA ILE A 35 0.20 24.25 19.11
C ILE A 35 -0.24 24.41 17.65
N ILE A 36 -1.54 24.30 17.37
CA ILE A 36 -2.08 24.53 16.02
C ILE A 36 -1.83 25.96 15.57
N ALA A 37 -2.08 26.93 16.45
CA ALA A 37 -1.85 28.34 16.15
C ALA A 37 -0.37 28.66 15.88
N ALA A 38 0.56 28.01 16.61
CA ALA A 38 1.99 28.19 16.44
C ALA A 38 2.56 27.50 15.17
N HIS A 39 1.88 26.46 14.66
CA HIS A 39 2.34 25.66 13.53
C HIS A 39 1.27 25.55 12.43
N PRO A 40 0.95 26.65 11.71
CA PRO A 40 -0.06 26.62 10.66
C PRO A 40 0.36 25.75 9.46
N VAL A 41 -0.59 24.99 8.92
CA VAL A 41 -0.39 24.16 7.73
C VAL A 41 -1.03 24.83 6.53
N SER A 42 -0.23 25.06 5.48
CA SER A 42 -0.68 25.78 4.28
C SER A 42 -1.30 24.89 3.20
N PHE A 43 -1.34 23.58 3.41
CA PHE A 43 -1.80 22.60 2.42
C PHE A 43 -3.33 22.53 2.32
N TYR A 44 -3.82 22.32 1.09
CA TYR A 44 -5.19 21.89 0.86
C TYR A 44 -5.29 20.38 1.02
N MET A 45 -5.98 19.93 2.06
CA MET A 45 -6.18 18.52 2.43
C MET A 45 -7.68 18.24 2.61
N PRO A 46 -8.39 17.78 1.57
CA PRO A 46 -9.81 17.45 1.66
C PRO A 46 -10.05 16.22 2.55
N ASN A 47 -11.29 16.03 2.99
CA ASN A 47 -11.69 14.82 3.71
C ASN A 47 -11.59 13.57 2.81
N ILE A 48 -11.68 12.37 3.39
CA ILE A 48 -11.46 11.12 2.66
C ILE A 48 -12.47 10.92 1.50
N PHE A 49 -13.73 11.30 1.67
CA PHE A 49 -14.76 11.17 0.63
C PHE A 49 -14.49 12.11 -0.54
N ALA A 50 -14.19 13.37 -0.26
CA ALA A 50 -13.82 14.35 -1.28
C ALA A 50 -12.51 13.95 -1.97
N ARG A 51 -11.53 13.40 -1.25
CA ARG A 51 -10.29 12.88 -1.83
C ARG A 51 -10.57 11.76 -2.85
N VAL A 52 -11.41 10.79 -2.48
CA VAL A 52 -11.78 9.69 -3.39
C VAL A 52 -12.56 10.22 -4.60
N GLY A 53 -13.52 11.11 -4.39
CA GLY A 53 -14.28 11.74 -5.47
C GLY A 53 -13.38 12.50 -6.45
N LEU A 54 -12.47 13.33 -5.94
CA LEU A 54 -11.53 14.09 -6.75
C LEU A 54 -10.53 13.18 -7.49
N TYR A 55 -10.07 12.10 -6.87
CA TYR A 55 -9.21 11.11 -7.53
C TYR A 55 -9.90 10.48 -8.74
N ILE A 56 -11.15 10.01 -8.57
CA ILE A 56 -11.94 9.38 -9.64
C ILE A 56 -12.23 10.39 -10.74
N LEU A 57 -12.68 11.60 -10.39
CA LEU A 57 -13.00 12.64 -11.36
C LEU A 57 -11.78 13.04 -12.18
N THR A 58 -10.59 13.10 -11.56
CA THR A 58 -9.34 13.40 -12.27
C THR A 58 -9.00 12.32 -13.29
N TRP A 59 -9.17 11.04 -12.94
CA TRP A 59 -9.00 9.94 -13.91
C TRP A 59 -9.98 10.03 -15.07
N VAL A 60 -11.25 10.30 -14.80
CA VAL A 60 -12.26 10.48 -15.85
C VAL A 60 -11.87 11.62 -16.78
N ALA A 61 -11.44 12.76 -16.24
CA ALA A 61 -10.99 13.90 -17.03
C ALA A 61 -9.77 13.59 -17.90
N VAL A 62 -8.77 12.89 -17.34
CA VAL A 62 -7.55 12.50 -18.07
C VAL A 62 -7.88 11.51 -19.19
N LEU A 63 -8.69 10.48 -18.91
CA LEU A 63 -9.08 9.48 -19.90
C LEU A 63 -9.94 10.10 -21.01
N PHE A 64 -10.85 11.00 -20.65
CA PHE A 64 -11.67 11.72 -21.63
C PHE A 64 -10.81 12.60 -22.54
N ALA A 65 -9.88 13.37 -21.96
CA ALA A 65 -8.96 14.20 -22.73
C ALA A 65 -8.09 13.33 -23.66
N TRP A 66 -7.56 12.21 -23.17
CA TRP A 66 -6.78 11.27 -23.97
C TRP A 66 -7.60 10.71 -25.13
N GLY A 67 -8.81 10.22 -24.84
CA GLY A 67 -9.71 9.65 -25.84
C GLY A 67 -10.11 10.65 -26.91
N LEU A 68 -10.44 11.88 -26.52
CA LEU A 68 -10.79 12.96 -27.45
C LEU A 68 -9.61 13.31 -28.37
N VAL A 69 -8.42 13.53 -27.81
CA VAL A 69 -7.21 13.84 -28.61
C VAL A 69 -6.85 12.67 -29.52
N GLY A 70 -6.98 11.43 -29.02
CA GLY A 70 -6.82 10.22 -29.82
C GLY A 70 -7.75 10.23 -31.03
N LEU A 71 -9.06 10.37 -30.83
CA LEU A 71 -10.06 10.38 -31.91
C LEU A 71 -9.81 11.47 -32.96
N LEU A 72 -9.36 12.66 -32.54
CA LEU A 72 -9.05 13.76 -33.46
C LEU A 72 -7.81 13.49 -34.32
N LEU A 73 -6.84 12.75 -33.78
CA LEU A 73 -5.55 12.49 -34.42
C LEU A 73 -5.47 11.15 -35.14
N PHE A 74 -6.43 10.24 -34.97
CA PHE A 74 -6.58 8.98 -35.74
C PHE A 74 -7.06 9.24 -37.19
N THR A 75 -6.38 10.19 -37.83
CA THR A 75 -6.50 10.69 -39.20
C THR A 75 -6.36 9.63 -40.27
N SER A 76 -5.09 9.25 -40.53
CA SER A 76 -4.64 8.41 -41.66
C SER A 76 -3.13 8.06 -41.65
N ILE A 77 -2.41 8.12 -40.52
CA ILE A 77 -0.94 7.87 -40.47
C ILE A 77 -0.63 6.87 -39.34
N ASN A 78 0.33 5.96 -39.58
CA ASN A 78 0.91 4.95 -38.66
C ASN A 78 0.37 5.04 -37.22
N GLU A 79 -0.66 4.26 -36.94
CA GLU A 79 -1.49 4.36 -35.73
C GLU A 79 -0.69 4.27 -34.42
N GLU A 80 0.40 3.49 -34.44
CA GLU A 80 1.29 3.33 -33.29
C GLU A 80 2.13 4.58 -33.00
N GLU A 81 2.58 5.29 -34.04
CA GLU A 81 3.45 6.46 -33.89
C GLU A 81 2.73 7.65 -33.27
N ILE A 82 1.49 7.83 -33.69
CA ILE A 82 0.60 8.84 -33.12
C ILE A 82 0.30 8.50 -31.67
N LEU A 83 0.06 7.22 -31.35
CA LEU A 83 -0.32 6.80 -30.01
C LEU A 83 0.79 7.06 -28.97
N TYR A 84 2.04 6.71 -29.25
CA TYR A 84 3.13 7.02 -28.30
C TYR A 84 3.44 8.51 -28.24
N GLY A 85 3.26 9.25 -29.34
CA GLY A 85 3.43 10.72 -29.36
C GLY A 85 2.43 11.42 -28.46
N ILE A 86 1.15 11.03 -28.54
CA ILE A 86 0.09 11.49 -27.63
C ILE A 86 0.44 11.11 -26.19
N ALA A 87 0.88 9.88 -25.96
CA ALA A 87 1.25 9.42 -24.63
C ALA A 87 2.37 10.24 -23.99
N PHE A 88 3.39 10.58 -24.76
CA PHE A 88 4.48 11.43 -24.29
C PHE A 88 4.00 12.86 -23.96
N LEU A 89 3.13 13.43 -24.80
CA LEU A 89 2.54 14.75 -24.55
C LEU A 89 1.72 14.76 -23.26
N PHE A 90 0.85 13.77 -23.05
CA PHE A 90 0.04 13.65 -21.83
C PHE A 90 0.90 13.42 -20.59
N ALA A 91 1.99 12.66 -20.70
CA ALA A 91 2.93 12.49 -19.60
C ALA A 91 3.52 13.84 -19.16
N ILE A 92 4.07 14.61 -20.10
CA ILE A 92 4.66 15.94 -19.83
C ILE A 92 3.61 16.89 -19.28
N ALA A 93 2.45 16.98 -19.94
CA ALA A 93 1.36 17.86 -19.52
C ALA A 93 0.89 17.52 -18.10
N GLY A 94 0.71 16.24 -17.78
CA GLY A 94 0.28 15.83 -16.45
C GLY A 94 1.31 16.10 -15.35
N PHE A 95 2.62 15.89 -15.61
CA PHE A 95 3.66 16.25 -14.64
C PHE A 95 3.75 17.77 -14.43
N PHE A 96 3.61 18.55 -15.50
CA PHE A 96 3.57 20.00 -15.43
C PHE A 96 2.36 20.48 -14.62
N MET A 97 1.17 19.96 -14.90
CA MET A 97 -0.06 20.30 -14.17
C MET A 97 0.02 19.89 -12.70
N LEU A 98 0.60 18.72 -12.40
CA LEU A 98 0.84 18.27 -11.02
C LEU A 98 1.74 19.27 -10.26
N GLU A 99 2.86 19.65 -10.85
CA GLU A 99 3.80 20.60 -10.22
C GLU A 99 3.16 21.99 -10.05
N LEU A 100 2.39 22.46 -11.05
CA LEU A 100 1.66 23.72 -10.98
C LEU A 100 0.61 23.70 -9.86
N PHE A 101 -0.18 22.63 -9.75
CA PHE A 101 -1.20 22.51 -8.71
C PHE A 101 -0.61 22.37 -7.30
N ILE A 102 0.53 21.67 -7.15
CA ILE A 102 1.24 21.61 -5.87
C ILE A 102 1.72 23.00 -5.44
N ARG A 103 2.21 23.82 -6.38
CA ARG A 103 2.72 25.17 -6.08
C ARG A 103 1.61 26.18 -5.83
N GLU A 104 0.67 26.29 -6.76
CA GLU A 104 -0.35 27.34 -6.76
C GLU A 104 -1.54 27.01 -5.86
N LYS A 105 -1.99 25.75 -5.88
CA LYS A 105 -3.16 25.29 -5.11
C LYS A 105 -2.77 24.60 -3.80
N LYS A 106 -1.48 24.46 -3.52
CA LYS A 106 -0.93 23.83 -2.31
C LYS A 106 -1.55 22.45 -2.04
N LEU A 107 -1.86 21.70 -3.11
CA LEU A 107 -2.45 20.37 -2.99
C LEU A 107 -1.49 19.43 -2.27
N PHE A 108 -2.01 18.68 -1.31
CA PHE A 108 -1.26 17.62 -0.65
C PHE A 108 -2.19 16.48 -0.26
N ARG A 109 -2.00 15.30 -0.88
CA ARG A 109 -2.82 14.09 -0.67
C ARG A 109 -4.31 14.38 -0.88
N ALA A 110 -4.61 15.17 -1.90
CA ALA A 110 -5.97 15.60 -2.24
C ALA A 110 -6.65 14.65 -3.23
N GLY A 111 -5.92 13.67 -3.77
CA GLY A 111 -6.42 12.69 -4.72
C GLY A 111 -6.17 13.13 -6.17
N ILE A 112 -6.32 14.42 -6.46
CA ILE A 112 -5.92 14.99 -7.77
C ILE A 112 -4.42 14.80 -8.02
N ASP A 113 -3.60 15.04 -7.00
CA ASP A 113 -2.15 14.90 -7.06
C ASP A 113 -1.72 13.44 -7.30
N ASP A 114 -2.33 12.50 -6.57
CA ASP A 114 -2.08 11.07 -6.73
C ASP A 114 -2.51 10.56 -8.12
N ALA A 115 -3.66 11.03 -8.62
CA ALA A 115 -4.20 10.66 -9.93
C ALA A 115 -3.31 11.17 -11.07
N LEU A 116 -2.96 12.46 -11.07
CA LEU A 116 -2.08 13.05 -12.08
C LEU A 116 -0.70 12.40 -12.08
N LEU A 117 -0.13 12.12 -10.90
CA LEU A 117 1.16 11.45 -10.78
C LEU A 117 1.12 10.06 -11.42
N LEU A 118 0.12 9.24 -11.08
CA LEU A 118 -0.01 7.89 -11.59
C LEU A 118 -0.32 7.89 -13.09
N SER A 119 -1.24 8.75 -13.56
CA SER A 119 -1.57 8.85 -14.98
C SER A 119 -0.37 9.28 -15.83
N SER A 120 0.42 10.25 -15.36
CA SER A 120 1.64 10.68 -16.06
C SER A 120 2.71 9.59 -16.12
N CYS A 121 2.89 8.83 -15.04
CA CYS A 121 3.82 7.70 -15.03
C CYS A 121 3.37 6.59 -16.00
N VAL A 122 2.08 6.26 -16.01
CA VAL A 122 1.49 5.27 -16.94
C VAL A 122 1.63 5.73 -18.38
N ALA A 123 1.32 7.00 -18.67
CA ALA A 123 1.47 7.57 -20.00
C ALA A 123 2.93 7.51 -20.50
N LEU A 124 3.89 7.91 -19.66
CA LEU A 124 5.31 7.90 -20.01
C LEU A 124 5.83 6.48 -20.25
N THR A 125 5.52 5.56 -19.35
CA THR A 125 5.96 4.16 -19.46
C THR A 125 5.28 3.44 -20.62
N GLY A 126 4.01 3.76 -20.90
CA GLY A 126 3.28 3.30 -22.08
C GLY A 126 3.91 3.80 -23.38
N ALA A 127 4.29 5.08 -23.47
CA ALA A 127 4.98 5.62 -24.64
C ALA A 127 6.31 4.87 -24.92
N LEU A 128 7.09 4.62 -23.87
CA LEU A 128 8.37 3.94 -23.98
C LEU A 128 8.23 2.43 -24.26
N HIS A 129 7.12 1.81 -23.85
CA HIS A 129 6.83 0.40 -24.14
C HIS A 129 6.82 0.11 -25.65
N PHE A 130 6.16 0.95 -26.45
CA PHE A 130 6.12 0.81 -27.92
C PHE A 130 7.51 0.95 -28.55
N ILE A 131 8.36 1.84 -28.02
CA ILE A 131 9.74 2.04 -28.51
C ILE A 131 10.60 0.80 -28.23
N TYR A 132 10.41 0.14 -27.08
CA TYR A 132 11.25 -0.98 -26.65
C TYR A 132 10.89 -2.34 -27.25
N ARG A 133 9.88 -2.41 -28.15
CA ARG A 133 9.46 -3.63 -28.85
C ARG A 133 9.36 -4.84 -27.92
N GLU A 134 8.63 -4.67 -26.82
CA GLU A 134 8.35 -5.72 -25.83
C GLU A 134 9.56 -6.25 -25.03
N ASN A 135 10.71 -5.58 -25.05
CA ASN A 135 11.83 -5.95 -24.18
C ASN A 135 11.47 -5.74 -22.69
N GLY A 136 11.06 -6.83 -22.03
CA GLY A 136 10.57 -6.81 -20.65
C GLY A 136 11.56 -6.25 -19.63
N VAL A 137 12.86 -6.48 -19.81
CA VAL A 137 13.90 -5.96 -18.92
C VAL A 137 13.97 -4.44 -19.02
N MET A 138 13.96 -3.90 -20.24
CA MET A 138 13.98 -2.46 -20.46
C MET A 138 12.71 -1.78 -19.95
N ILE A 139 11.55 -2.40 -20.17
CA ILE A 139 10.27 -1.89 -19.65
C ILE A 139 10.31 -1.82 -18.12
N ALA A 140 10.71 -2.91 -17.46
CA ALA A 140 10.82 -2.95 -16.00
C ALA A 140 11.84 -1.93 -15.46
N ALA A 141 12.99 -1.79 -16.11
CA ALA A 141 14.00 -0.80 -15.75
C ALA A 141 13.49 0.64 -15.88
N THR A 142 12.76 0.95 -16.96
CA THR A 142 12.17 2.27 -17.17
C THR A 142 11.07 2.57 -16.16
N VAL A 143 10.18 1.61 -15.87
CA VAL A 143 9.18 1.75 -14.79
C VAL A 143 9.88 2.01 -13.45
N CYS A 144 10.98 1.31 -13.16
CA CYS A 144 11.77 1.50 -11.96
C CYS A 144 12.37 2.91 -11.87
N ILE A 145 12.95 3.41 -12.96
CA ILE A 145 13.55 4.75 -13.00
C ILE A 145 12.48 5.84 -12.83
N VAL A 146 11.39 5.77 -13.60
CA VAL A 146 10.30 6.75 -13.53
C VAL A 146 9.69 6.79 -12.13
N SER A 147 9.38 5.62 -11.57
CA SER A 147 8.82 5.53 -10.21
C SER A 147 9.83 5.93 -9.12
N LEU A 148 11.13 5.70 -9.30
CA LEU A 148 12.18 6.20 -8.40
C LEU A 148 12.21 7.72 -8.37
N LEU A 149 12.21 8.36 -9.54
CA LEU A 149 12.21 9.82 -9.67
C LEU A 149 10.94 10.42 -9.06
N SER A 150 9.78 9.82 -9.36
CA SER A 150 8.49 10.20 -8.76
C SER A 150 8.47 10.04 -7.24
N THR A 151 9.01 8.94 -6.72
CA THR A 151 9.15 8.70 -5.27
C THR A 151 10.06 9.74 -4.62
N ALA A 152 11.20 10.03 -5.25
CA ALA A 152 12.15 11.01 -4.75
C ALA A 152 11.57 12.43 -4.75
N ARG A 153 10.76 12.79 -5.75
CA ARG A 153 10.15 14.12 -5.89
C ARG A 153 8.91 14.32 -5.02
N TYR A 154 7.98 13.36 -5.01
CA TYR A 154 6.67 13.49 -4.38
C TYR A 154 6.52 12.72 -3.06
N ALA A 155 7.53 11.96 -2.64
CA ALA A 155 7.47 11.15 -1.43
C ALA A 155 6.22 10.25 -1.35
N ASP A 156 5.76 9.75 -2.49
CA ASP A 156 4.57 8.90 -2.61
C ASP A 156 4.87 7.41 -2.31
N ARG A 157 3.94 6.75 -1.61
CA ARG A 157 4.08 5.35 -1.17
C ARG A 157 3.79 4.35 -2.29
N LEU A 158 2.85 4.68 -3.18
CA LEU A 158 2.47 3.80 -4.28
C LEU A 158 3.59 3.77 -5.31
N MET A 159 4.16 4.93 -5.65
CA MET A 159 5.36 5.02 -6.50
C MET A 159 6.56 4.27 -5.91
N ALA A 160 6.78 4.35 -4.60
CA ALA A 160 7.85 3.57 -3.95
C ALA A 160 7.63 2.06 -4.08
N SER A 161 6.37 1.63 -4.00
CA SER A 161 5.98 0.24 -4.15
C SER A 161 6.22 -0.25 -5.58
N ILE A 162 5.80 0.54 -6.57
CA ILE A 162 6.04 0.27 -7.99
C ILE A 162 7.54 0.22 -8.27
N CYS A 163 8.33 1.14 -7.73
CA CYS A 163 9.79 1.17 -7.88
C CYS A 163 10.43 -0.11 -7.38
N TYR A 164 10.07 -0.53 -6.17
CA TYR A 164 10.61 -1.76 -5.58
C TYR A 164 10.23 -3.01 -6.39
N ILE A 165 8.96 -3.13 -6.78
CA ILE A 165 8.47 -4.29 -7.55
C ILE A 165 9.10 -4.32 -8.95
N SER A 166 9.18 -3.19 -9.64
CA SER A 166 9.78 -3.10 -10.98
C SER A 166 11.28 -3.35 -10.95
N PHE A 167 11.99 -2.95 -9.89
CA PHE A 167 13.38 -3.32 -9.68
C PHE A 167 13.55 -4.84 -9.56
N LEU A 168 12.75 -5.50 -8.73
CA LEU A 168 12.78 -6.97 -8.62
C LEU A 168 12.39 -7.65 -9.93
N ALA A 169 11.39 -7.11 -10.65
CA ALA A 169 10.97 -7.63 -11.94
C ALA A 169 12.08 -7.50 -13.00
N ALA A 170 12.81 -6.39 -13.03
CA ALA A 170 13.95 -6.21 -13.94
C ALA A 170 15.05 -7.24 -13.67
N VAL A 171 15.39 -7.45 -12.39
CA VAL A 171 16.37 -8.49 -12.00
C VAL A 171 15.87 -9.89 -12.36
N PHE A 172 14.60 -10.19 -12.06
CA PHE A 172 13.99 -11.48 -12.37
C PHE A 172 14.02 -11.77 -13.87
N LEU A 173 13.54 -10.84 -14.70
CA LEU A 173 13.48 -10.99 -16.15
C LEU A 173 14.87 -11.09 -16.78
N ALA A 174 15.85 -10.33 -16.27
CA ALA A 174 17.23 -10.40 -16.75
C ALA A 174 17.89 -11.76 -16.46
N MET A 175 17.56 -12.40 -15.33
CA MET A 175 18.13 -13.69 -14.94
C MET A 175 17.36 -14.90 -15.48
N MET A 176 16.10 -14.72 -15.89
CA MET A 176 15.21 -15.81 -16.32
C MET A 176 15.80 -16.73 -17.40
N PRO A 177 16.50 -16.23 -18.44
CA PRO A 177 16.99 -17.08 -19.53
C PRO A 177 18.13 -18.04 -19.12
N GLU A 178 18.98 -17.65 -18.16
CA GLU A 178 20.26 -18.34 -17.91
C GLU A 178 20.36 -18.95 -16.50
N ALA A 179 19.62 -18.42 -15.51
CA ALA A 179 19.94 -18.64 -14.09
C ALA A 179 18.72 -18.94 -13.20
N MET A 180 17.73 -19.69 -13.70
CA MET A 180 16.47 -19.97 -12.98
C MET A 180 16.66 -20.50 -11.55
N ALA A 181 17.67 -21.35 -11.34
CA ALA A 181 17.98 -21.91 -10.02
C ALA A 181 18.56 -20.88 -9.02
N ALA A 182 19.21 -19.82 -9.52
CA ALA A 182 19.82 -18.77 -8.70
C ALA A 182 18.84 -17.65 -8.34
N ILE A 183 17.78 -17.45 -9.15
CA ILE A 183 16.78 -16.39 -8.98
C ILE A 183 16.22 -16.31 -7.54
N PRO A 184 15.75 -17.41 -6.92
CA PRO A 184 15.23 -17.35 -5.54
C PRO A 184 16.24 -16.77 -4.55
N PHE A 185 17.49 -17.20 -4.62
CA PHE A 185 18.56 -16.74 -3.74
C PHE A 185 18.90 -15.28 -3.97
N THR A 186 18.99 -14.85 -5.23
CA THR A 186 19.24 -13.45 -5.58
C THR A 186 18.13 -12.54 -5.08
N LEU A 187 16.86 -12.90 -5.33
CA LEU A 187 15.71 -12.10 -4.89
C LEU A 187 15.60 -12.07 -3.36
N MET A 188 15.87 -13.18 -2.66
CA MET A 188 15.96 -13.20 -1.20
C MET A 188 17.07 -12.28 -0.69
N GLY A 189 18.27 -12.36 -1.27
CA GLY A 189 19.41 -11.53 -0.89
C GLY A 189 19.14 -10.04 -1.06
N ILE A 190 18.62 -9.64 -2.23
CA ILE A 190 18.20 -8.26 -2.53
C ILE A 190 17.13 -7.79 -1.56
N SER A 191 16.11 -8.62 -1.32
CA SER A 191 15.00 -8.27 -0.41
C SER A 191 15.50 -8.07 1.02
N LEU A 192 16.37 -8.96 1.50
CA LEU A 192 16.94 -8.85 2.84
C LEU A 192 17.83 -7.60 2.99
N ALA A 193 18.68 -7.33 1.99
CA ALA A 193 19.49 -6.11 1.94
C ALA A 193 18.62 -4.85 1.91
N GLY A 194 17.56 -4.83 1.11
CA GLY A 194 16.58 -3.75 1.02
C GLY A 194 15.89 -3.47 2.35
N TYR A 195 15.47 -4.53 3.06
CA TYR A 195 14.89 -4.40 4.40
C TYR A 195 15.87 -3.73 5.37
N PHE A 196 17.10 -4.23 5.47
CA PHE A 196 18.09 -3.64 6.40
C PHE A 196 18.48 -2.21 6.03
N ALA A 197 18.61 -1.91 4.73
CA ALA A 197 18.87 -0.55 4.25
C ALA A 197 17.75 0.41 4.66
N CYS A 198 16.49 0.04 4.41
CA CYS A 198 15.33 0.85 4.79
C CYS A 198 15.25 1.07 6.31
N ARG A 199 15.52 0.02 7.11
CA ARG A 199 15.56 0.12 8.58
C ARG A 199 16.66 1.04 9.09
N LYS A 200 17.80 1.10 8.40
CA LYS A 200 18.86 2.06 8.70
C LYS A 200 18.43 3.49 8.34
N MET A 201 17.84 3.68 7.16
CA MET A 201 17.39 5.00 6.68
C MET A 201 16.25 5.58 7.52
N LEU A 202 15.37 4.75 8.07
CA LEU A 202 14.31 5.16 9.01
C LEU A 202 14.83 5.86 10.26
N LYS A 203 16.07 5.61 10.68
CA LYS A 203 16.68 6.25 11.84
C LYS A 203 17.24 7.65 11.54
N SER A 204 17.34 8.02 10.25
CA SER A 204 17.93 9.30 9.85
C SER A 204 16.91 10.42 9.88
N PHE A 205 17.18 11.47 10.67
CA PHE A 205 16.33 12.66 10.74
C PHE A 205 16.25 13.45 9.42
N SER A 206 17.33 13.41 8.61
CA SER A 206 17.35 14.10 7.31
C SER A 206 16.35 13.51 6.31
N LEU A 207 15.96 12.25 6.50
CA LEU A 207 15.05 11.50 5.64
C LEU A 207 13.66 11.30 6.28
N ARG A 208 13.32 12.05 7.34
CA ARG A 208 12.06 11.90 8.09
C ARG A 208 10.80 11.95 7.22
N HIS A 209 10.81 12.77 6.16
CA HIS A 209 9.68 12.89 5.23
C HIS A 209 9.46 11.63 4.37
N TYR A 210 10.48 10.77 4.24
CA TYR A 210 10.43 9.50 3.52
C TYR A 210 10.21 8.30 4.46
N SER A 211 9.93 8.51 5.74
CA SER A 211 9.71 7.43 6.72
C SER A 211 8.62 6.44 6.30
N ASN A 212 7.52 6.96 5.78
CA ASN A 212 6.43 6.15 5.24
C ASN A 212 6.85 5.32 4.02
N ILE A 213 7.77 5.84 3.20
CA ILE A 213 8.34 5.13 2.04
C ILE A 213 9.22 3.97 2.49
N PHE A 214 10.15 4.21 3.41
CA PHE A 214 11.00 3.12 3.92
C PHE A 214 10.19 2.06 4.65
N THR A 215 9.08 2.44 5.30
CA THR A 215 8.16 1.51 5.95
C THR A 215 7.49 0.58 4.93
N ILE A 216 6.90 1.13 3.84
CA ILE A 216 6.24 0.29 2.83
C ILE A 216 7.24 -0.58 2.06
N VAL A 217 8.41 -0.05 1.72
CA VAL A 217 9.49 -0.84 1.08
C VAL A 217 9.98 -1.93 2.02
N SER A 218 10.10 -1.68 3.33
CA SER A 218 10.45 -2.74 4.31
C SER A 218 9.41 -3.86 4.32
N ILE A 219 8.12 -3.54 4.25
CA ILE A 219 7.03 -4.53 4.19
C ILE A 219 7.14 -5.35 2.90
N LEU A 220 7.30 -4.68 1.75
CA LEU A 220 7.46 -5.35 0.45
C LEU A 220 8.71 -6.20 0.41
N SER A 221 9.82 -5.76 1.00
CA SER A 221 11.04 -6.54 1.13
C SER A 221 10.84 -7.82 1.92
N LEU A 222 10.16 -7.78 3.07
CA LEU A 222 9.84 -8.99 3.81
C LEU A 222 8.90 -9.93 3.03
N CYS A 223 7.97 -9.35 2.26
CA CYS A 223 7.05 -10.10 1.40
C CYS A 223 7.80 -10.82 0.28
N SER A 224 8.62 -10.09 -0.47
CA SER A 224 9.43 -10.65 -1.55
C SER A 224 10.46 -11.66 -1.05
N PHE A 225 11.06 -11.45 0.13
CA PHE A 225 11.92 -12.45 0.76
C PHE A 225 11.16 -13.75 1.02
N TYR A 226 9.97 -13.67 1.61
CA TYR A 226 9.16 -14.86 1.88
C TYR A 226 8.69 -15.54 0.59
N VAL A 227 8.20 -14.78 -0.40
CA VAL A 227 7.76 -15.33 -1.69
C VAL A 227 8.93 -16.01 -2.42
N ALA A 228 10.10 -15.37 -2.49
CA ALA A 228 11.27 -15.94 -3.15
C ALA A 228 11.78 -17.21 -2.43
N GLY A 229 11.65 -17.29 -1.11
CA GLY A 229 12.01 -18.47 -0.31
C GLY A 229 10.90 -19.52 -0.18
N ASN A 230 9.71 -19.27 -0.72
CA ASN A 230 8.57 -20.18 -0.57
C ASN A 230 8.66 -21.33 -1.59
N PHE A 231 8.48 -22.56 -1.11
CA PHE A 231 8.59 -23.77 -1.93
C PHE A 231 7.63 -23.76 -3.13
N TYR A 232 6.39 -23.29 -2.94
CA TYR A 232 5.41 -23.19 -4.02
C TYR A 232 5.92 -22.27 -5.14
N ALA A 233 6.40 -21.07 -4.79
CA ALA A 233 6.88 -20.09 -5.76
C ALA A 233 8.09 -20.61 -6.56
N VAL A 234 9.03 -21.26 -5.88
CA VAL A 234 10.20 -21.85 -6.55
C VAL A 234 9.81 -23.03 -7.44
N LYS A 235 8.87 -23.87 -7.00
CA LYS A 235 8.35 -24.98 -7.80
C LYS A 235 7.58 -24.52 -9.03
N THR A 236 6.89 -23.38 -8.96
CA THR A 236 6.23 -22.77 -10.13
C THR A 236 7.22 -22.16 -11.11
N LEU A 237 8.38 -21.71 -10.63
CA LEU A 237 9.42 -21.12 -11.47
C LEU A 237 10.19 -22.17 -12.27
N ALA A 238 10.58 -23.28 -11.64
CA ALA A 238 11.40 -24.31 -12.26
C ALA A 238 10.81 -25.72 -12.05
N PRO A 239 10.82 -26.59 -13.08
CA PRO A 239 10.25 -27.94 -12.98
C PRO A 239 10.98 -28.79 -11.93
N VAL A 240 12.29 -28.59 -11.78
CA VAL A 240 13.12 -29.22 -10.73
C VAL A 240 13.54 -28.13 -9.75
N VAL A 241 13.16 -28.30 -8.49
CA VAL A 241 13.51 -27.36 -7.42
C VAL A 241 14.92 -27.70 -6.92
N PRO A 242 15.88 -26.78 -6.97
CA PRO A 242 17.19 -26.98 -6.34
C PRO A 242 17.00 -27.03 -4.81
N LEU A 243 17.61 -28.02 -4.14
CA LEU A 243 17.58 -28.14 -2.67
C LEU A 243 16.15 -28.05 -2.07
N PRO A 244 15.23 -28.96 -2.43
CA PRO A 244 13.82 -28.87 -2.03
C PRO A 244 13.62 -28.81 -0.51
N GLY A 245 14.44 -29.51 0.27
CA GLY A 245 14.41 -29.46 1.73
C GLY A 245 14.69 -28.07 2.30
N LEU A 246 15.56 -27.29 1.66
CA LEU A 246 15.85 -25.91 2.06
C LEU A 246 14.63 -25.02 1.89
N PHE A 247 13.94 -25.08 0.74
CA PHE A 247 12.77 -24.24 0.47
C PHE A 247 11.56 -24.64 1.32
N TRP A 248 11.40 -25.92 1.65
CA TRP A 248 10.44 -26.35 2.67
C TRP A 248 10.76 -25.78 4.05
N ALA A 249 12.03 -25.86 4.47
CA ALA A 249 12.46 -25.26 5.73
C ALA A 249 12.23 -23.74 5.73
N LEU A 250 12.57 -23.03 4.67
CA LEU A 250 12.31 -21.58 4.54
C LEU A 250 10.81 -21.25 4.60
N THR A 251 9.96 -22.06 3.96
CA THR A 251 8.50 -21.88 3.99
C THR A 251 7.94 -21.98 5.40
N LEU A 252 8.40 -22.97 6.19
CA LEU A 252 7.85 -23.24 7.53
C LEU A 252 8.52 -22.41 8.63
N VAL A 253 9.84 -22.20 8.54
CA VAL A 253 10.64 -21.57 9.60
C VAL A 253 10.60 -20.05 9.50
N THR A 254 10.57 -19.46 8.29
CA THR A 254 10.59 -18.00 8.13
C THR A 254 9.44 -17.29 8.89
N PRO A 255 8.17 -17.74 8.80
CA PRO A 255 7.08 -17.13 9.57
C PRO A 255 7.32 -17.17 11.09
N LEU A 256 7.82 -18.30 11.61
CA LEU A 256 8.12 -18.47 13.03
C LEU A 256 9.26 -17.56 13.48
N VAL A 257 10.32 -17.44 12.67
CA VAL A 257 11.43 -16.52 12.92
C VAL A 257 10.94 -15.07 12.93
N PHE A 258 10.05 -14.69 12.02
CA PHE A 258 9.52 -13.32 11.95
C PHE A 258 8.64 -12.99 13.15
N ILE A 259 7.79 -13.92 13.60
CA ILE A 259 7.01 -13.78 14.83
C ILE A 259 7.94 -13.64 16.04
N TYR A 260 8.93 -14.53 16.17
CA TYR A 260 9.88 -14.49 17.28
C TYR A 260 10.67 -13.18 17.33
N LEU A 261 11.21 -12.73 16.19
CA LEU A 261 11.93 -11.47 16.08
C LEU A 261 11.00 -10.27 16.31
N GLY A 262 9.77 -10.31 15.82
CA GLY A 262 8.74 -9.29 16.04
C GLY A 262 8.41 -9.13 17.51
N LEU A 263 8.25 -10.24 18.24
CA LEU A 263 8.04 -10.24 19.69
C LEU A 263 9.27 -9.71 20.44
N ARG A 264 10.46 -10.23 20.14
CA ARG A 264 11.70 -9.86 20.85
C ARG A 264 12.10 -8.40 20.62
N LYS A 265 11.95 -7.89 19.40
CA LYS A 265 12.31 -6.51 19.03
C LYS A 265 11.14 -5.53 19.18
N LYS A 266 9.95 -5.99 19.58
CA LYS A 266 8.70 -5.21 19.63
C LYS A 266 8.40 -4.53 18.28
N ASP A 267 8.64 -5.26 17.19
CA ASP A 267 8.46 -4.77 15.83
C ASP A 267 7.15 -5.29 15.24
N VAL A 268 6.17 -4.40 15.12
CA VAL A 268 4.83 -4.70 14.60
C VAL A 268 4.88 -5.17 13.14
N ILE A 269 5.84 -4.69 12.34
CA ILE A 269 5.95 -5.08 10.93
C ILE A 269 6.33 -6.55 10.85
N LEU A 270 7.41 -6.97 11.54
CA LEU A 270 7.85 -8.37 11.57
C LEU A 270 6.76 -9.30 12.14
N LEU A 271 6.10 -8.88 13.21
CA LEU A 271 5.05 -9.67 13.85
C LEU A 271 3.86 -9.90 12.91
N ARG A 272 3.31 -8.82 12.31
CA ARG A 272 2.17 -8.92 11.39
C ARG A 272 2.52 -9.69 10.12
N SER A 273 3.69 -9.43 9.53
CA SER A 273 4.18 -10.18 8.37
C SER A 273 4.31 -11.67 8.69
N GLY A 274 4.91 -12.03 9.83
CA GLY A 274 5.04 -13.43 10.24
C GLY A 274 3.68 -14.13 10.42
N LEU A 275 2.70 -13.46 11.02
CA LEU A 275 1.34 -14.01 11.14
C LEU A 275 0.65 -14.24 9.78
N ILE A 276 0.80 -13.30 8.84
CA ILE A 276 0.29 -13.47 7.47
C ILE A 276 0.99 -14.63 6.76
N TYR A 277 2.31 -14.77 6.95
CA TYR A 277 3.07 -15.84 6.31
C TYR A 277 2.81 -17.22 6.91
N ILE A 278 2.33 -17.33 8.16
CA ILE A 278 1.81 -18.61 8.69
C ILE A 278 0.63 -19.08 7.83
N ALA A 279 -0.32 -18.20 7.50
CA ALA A 279 -1.44 -18.55 6.65
C ALA A 279 -0.96 -19.00 5.26
N ALA A 280 0.00 -18.26 4.67
CA ALA A 280 0.60 -18.64 3.39
C ALA A 280 1.34 -19.99 3.46
N ALA A 281 2.09 -20.27 4.53
CA ALA A 281 2.80 -21.53 4.73
C ALA A 281 1.82 -22.71 4.84
N VAL A 282 0.72 -22.55 5.57
CA VAL A 282 -0.36 -23.56 5.67
C VAL A 282 -0.96 -23.84 4.30
N LEU A 283 -1.23 -22.81 3.50
CA LEU A 283 -1.73 -22.97 2.13
C LEU A 283 -0.73 -23.73 1.24
N THR A 284 0.58 -23.41 1.35
CA THR A 284 1.63 -24.13 0.62
C THR A 284 1.70 -25.61 1.03
N VAL A 285 1.74 -25.91 2.33
CA VAL A 285 1.75 -27.30 2.84
C VAL A 285 0.55 -28.06 2.30
N ARG A 286 -0.63 -27.45 2.39
CA ARG A 286 -1.87 -28.08 1.97
C ARG A 286 -1.93 -28.34 0.46
N TYR A 287 -1.36 -27.45 -0.35
CA TYR A 287 -1.31 -27.64 -1.80
C TYR A 287 -0.53 -28.90 -2.17
N PHE A 288 0.57 -29.19 -1.48
CA PHE A 288 1.42 -30.36 -1.76
C PHE A 288 1.07 -31.60 -0.93
N HIS A 289 0.37 -31.43 0.20
CA HIS A 289 -0.03 -32.50 1.10
C HIS A 289 -1.51 -32.35 1.45
N SER A 290 -2.37 -33.15 0.83
CA SER A 290 -3.80 -33.22 1.17
C SER A 290 -4.01 -34.06 2.44
N VAL A 291 -3.65 -33.50 3.60
CA VAL A 291 -3.72 -34.21 4.89
C VAL A 291 -5.16 -34.38 5.39
N LEU A 292 -6.05 -33.41 5.14
CA LEU A 292 -7.44 -33.40 5.64
C LEU A 292 -8.41 -32.80 4.60
N PRO A 293 -9.69 -33.23 4.61
CA PRO A 293 -10.76 -32.53 3.88
C PRO A 293 -10.84 -31.05 4.25
N LEU A 294 -11.18 -30.21 3.26
CA LEU A 294 -11.24 -28.75 3.41
C LEU A 294 -12.07 -28.30 4.62
N ALA A 295 -13.27 -28.87 4.76
CA ALA A 295 -14.20 -28.50 5.83
C ALA A 295 -13.59 -28.76 7.21
N SER A 296 -13.06 -29.96 7.45
CA SER A 296 -12.46 -30.35 8.73
C SER A 296 -11.24 -29.50 9.07
N ALA A 297 -10.37 -29.24 8.08
CA ALA A 297 -9.19 -28.42 8.27
C ALA A 297 -9.55 -26.98 8.69
N MET A 298 -10.57 -26.37 8.07
CA MET A 298 -11.00 -25.01 8.43
C MET A 298 -11.66 -24.94 9.80
N ILE A 299 -12.47 -25.95 10.18
CA ILE A 299 -13.08 -26.02 11.51
C ILE A 299 -12.00 -26.12 12.59
N VAL A 300 -11.03 -27.02 12.43
CA VAL A 300 -9.94 -27.19 13.40
C VAL A 300 -9.08 -25.93 13.48
N ALA A 301 -8.71 -25.34 12.34
CA ALA A 301 -7.94 -24.10 12.33
C ALA A 301 -8.68 -22.94 13.02
N GLY A 302 -9.99 -22.79 12.75
CA GLY A 302 -10.83 -21.80 13.41
C GLY A 302 -10.89 -22.00 14.93
N LEU A 303 -11.10 -23.24 15.39
CA LEU A 303 -11.13 -23.58 16.81
C LEU A 303 -9.80 -23.27 17.51
N VAL A 304 -8.68 -23.64 16.87
CA VAL A 304 -7.34 -23.32 17.37
C VAL A 304 -7.12 -21.81 17.48
N LEU A 305 -7.52 -21.03 16.46
CA LEU A 305 -7.40 -19.57 16.48
C LEU A 305 -8.24 -18.92 17.58
N VAL A 306 -9.47 -19.40 17.80
CA VAL A 306 -10.34 -18.93 18.87
C VAL A 306 -9.75 -19.25 20.24
N ALA A 307 -9.29 -20.47 20.45
CA ALA A 307 -8.66 -20.89 21.71
C ALA A 307 -7.37 -20.11 22.00
N LEU A 308 -6.53 -19.91 20.97
CA LEU A 308 -5.30 -19.12 21.07
C LEU A 308 -5.60 -17.66 21.37
N SER A 309 -6.59 -17.06 20.71
CA SER A 309 -7.02 -15.69 20.95
C SER A 309 -7.53 -15.52 22.39
N TRP A 310 -8.44 -16.40 22.83
CA TRP A 310 -8.93 -16.39 24.21
C TRP A 310 -7.81 -16.51 25.24
N TRP A 311 -6.86 -17.40 25.00
CA TRP A 311 -5.70 -17.58 25.87
C TRP A 311 -4.80 -16.33 25.89
N LEU A 312 -4.49 -15.74 24.73
CA LEU A 312 -3.68 -14.51 24.64
C LEU A 312 -4.35 -13.33 25.33
N ILE A 313 -5.67 -13.15 25.15
CA ILE A 313 -6.44 -12.11 25.84
C ILE A 313 -6.28 -12.28 27.34
N ARG A 314 -6.51 -13.49 27.86
CA ARG A 314 -6.40 -13.77 29.30
C ARG A 314 -4.97 -13.58 29.82
N TYR A 315 -3.97 -13.97 29.03
CA TYR A 315 -2.56 -13.86 29.38
C TYR A 315 -2.06 -12.41 29.41
N LEU A 316 -2.54 -11.56 28.51
CA LEU A 316 -2.16 -10.15 28.34
C LEU A 316 -3.10 -9.15 29.02
N LYS A 317 -4.10 -9.62 29.79
CA LYS A 317 -4.95 -8.76 30.65
C LYS A 317 -4.12 -7.92 31.62
N THR A 318 -3.07 -8.52 32.18
CA THR A 318 -2.03 -7.80 32.91
C THR A 318 -0.88 -7.52 31.95
N PRO A 319 -0.38 -6.28 31.84
CA PRO A 319 0.75 -5.97 30.96
C PRO A 319 1.95 -6.84 31.30
N LYS A 320 2.49 -7.56 30.31
CA LYS A 320 3.65 -8.45 30.47
C LYS A 320 4.67 -8.18 29.38
N ASN A 321 5.93 -7.99 29.77
CA ASN A 321 7.05 -7.74 28.85
C ASN A 321 6.83 -6.57 27.85
N GLY A 322 5.95 -5.63 28.20
CA GLY A 322 5.55 -4.51 27.34
C GLY A 322 4.50 -4.84 26.27
N PHE A 323 3.79 -5.97 26.39
CA PHE A 323 2.59 -6.28 25.64
C PHE A 323 1.36 -6.16 26.56
N THR A 324 0.27 -5.61 26.03
CA THR A 324 -1.01 -5.48 26.73
C THR A 324 -2.15 -5.78 25.77
N TYR A 325 -3.27 -6.29 26.31
CA TYR A 325 -4.53 -6.39 25.60
C TYR A 325 -5.31 -5.07 25.59
N GLU A 326 -4.96 -4.14 26.48
CA GLU A 326 -5.66 -2.87 26.60
C GLU A 326 -5.63 -2.11 25.25
N PRO A 327 -6.78 -1.62 24.77
CA PRO A 327 -6.83 -0.90 23.50
C PRO A 327 -5.87 0.28 23.55
N LEU A 328 -5.09 0.46 22.48
CA LEU A 328 -4.30 1.67 22.32
C LEU A 328 -5.26 2.85 22.32
N ALA A 329 -4.93 3.89 23.09
CA ALA A 329 -5.76 5.09 23.18
C ALA A 329 -6.03 5.65 21.77
N TYR A 330 -5.01 5.92 20.96
CA TYR A 330 -5.25 6.29 19.56
C TYR A 330 -5.52 5.08 18.63
N PRO A 331 -6.71 4.95 18.02
CA PRO A 331 -7.03 3.84 17.13
C PRO A 331 -6.12 3.83 15.90
N SER A 332 -5.58 2.66 15.57
CA SER A 332 -4.82 2.45 14.35
C SER A 332 -5.70 2.69 13.12
N ALA A 333 -5.10 2.93 11.95
CA ALA A 333 -5.86 3.07 10.71
C ALA A 333 -6.75 1.84 10.42
N THR A 334 -6.35 0.65 10.90
CA THR A 334 -7.15 -0.59 10.84
C THR A 334 -8.35 -0.58 11.77
N ASP A 335 -8.23 0.03 12.96
CA ASP A 335 -9.32 0.13 13.93
C ASP A 335 -10.38 1.12 13.45
N LYS A 336 -9.96 2.17 12.75
CA LYS A 336 -10.85 3.11 12.06
C LYS A 336 -11.65 2.49 10.92
N LEU A 337 -11.14 1.39 10.33
CA LEU A 337 -11.76 0.70 9.20
C LEU A 337 -12.73 -0.42 9.62
N ASN A 338 -12.95 -0.68 10.91
CA ASN A 338 -13.87 -1.71 11.43
C ASN A 338 -13.80 -3.04 10.65
N ILE A 339 -12.60 -3.52 10.38
CA ILE A 339 -12.35 -4.71 9.55
C ILE A 339 -13.13 -5.93 10.08
N SER A 340 -13.25 -6.06 11.41
CA SER A 340 -14.06 -7.09 12.07
C SER A 340 -15.53 -7.05 11.65
N GLY A 341 -16.12 -5.86 11.55
CA GLY A 341 -17.50 -5.67 11.09
C GLY A 341 -17.68 -6.02 9.61
N LEU A 342 -16.69 -5.70 8.77
CA LEU A 342 -16.69 -6.07 7.34
C LEU A 342 -16.61 -7.59 7.14
N ILE A 343 -15.80 -8.29 7.94
CA ILE A 343 -15.68 -9.75 7.86
C ILE A 343 -16.99 -10.41 8.31
N ILE A 344 -17.61 -9.91 9.39
CA ILE A 344 -18.90 -10.45 9.87
C ILE A 344 -19.99 -10.25 8.82
N SER A 345 -20.10 -9.05 8.23
CA SER A 345 -21.13 -8.77 7.21
C SER A 345 -20.93 -9.57 5.92
N GLN A 346 -19.68 -9.80 5.51
CA GLN A 346 -19.38 -10.61 4.33
C GLN A 346 -19.54 -12.12 4.57
N THR A 347 -19.22 -12.62 5.77
CA THR A 347 -19.20 -14.07 6.05
C THR A 347 -20.57 -14.61 6.46
N PHE A 348 -21.35 -13.84 7.22
CA PHE A 348 -22.66 -14.29 7.71
C PHE A 348 -23.82 -13.93 6.78
N GLY A 349 -23.55 -13.26 5.64
CA GLY A 349 -24.57 -12.53 4.90
C GLY A 349 -25.11 -11.39 5.76
N GLY A 350 -25.53 -10.29 5.15
CA GLY A 350 -26.28 -9.29 5.90
C GLY A 350 -27.51 -9.98 6.50
N THR A 351 -27.54 -10.16 7.82
CA THR A 351 -28.82 -10.35 8.52
C THR A 351 -29.62 -9.09 8.24
N HIS A 352 -30.48 -9.15 7.23
CA HIS A 352 -31.68 -8.34 7.22
C HIS A 352 -32.37 -8.63 8.53
N GLN A 353 -32.30 -7.66 9.44
CA GLN A 353 -33.20 -7.61 10.56
C GLN A 353 -34.62 -7.74 9.98
N PRO A 354 -35.44 -8.71 10.42
CA PRO A 354 -36.81 -8.78 9.94
C PRO A 354 -37.47 -7.46 10.33
N SER A 355 -37.80 -6.65 9.32
CA SER A 355 -38.67 -5.50 9.48
C SER A 355 -40.03 -6.05 9.90
N GLY A 356 -40.25 -6.18 11.20
CA GLY A 356 -41.58 -6.32 11.74
C GLY A 356 -42.32 -5.01 11.52
N GLY A 357 -43.25 -5.01 10.56
CA GLY A 357 -44.28 -3.99 10.40
C GLY A 357 -43.90 -2.77 9.56
N ASP A 358 -44.71 -2.53 8.52
CA ASP A 358 -44.83 -1.30 7.72
C ASP A 358 -43.58 -0.72 7.06
N VAL A 359 -43.35 -1.16 5.82
CA VAL A 359 -42.55 -0.39 4.85
C VAL A 359 -43.44 0.72 4.30
N GLN A 360 -43.49 1.84 5.01
CA GLN A 360 -44.01 3.09 4.47
C GLN A 360 -42.92 3.72 3.60
N PHE A 361 -43.07 3.63 2.28
CA PHE A 361 -42.24 4.41 1.34
C PHE A 361 -42.60 5.89 1.50
N GLY A 362 -41.76 6.64 2.21
CA GLY A 362 -41.97 8.07 2.43
C GLY A 362 -40.68 8.83 2.78
N GLY A 363 -40.35 9.83 1.96
CA GLY A 363 -39.57 10.99 2.39
C GLY A 363 -38.05 10.83 2.40
N GLY A 364 -37.42 10.75 1.23
CA GLY A 364 -35.97 10.90 1.12
C GLY A 364 -35.53 12.31 1.52
N SER A 365 -34.99 12.47 2.72
CA SER A 365 -34.19 13.64 3.09
C SER A 365 -32.72 13.38 2.73
N GLY A 366 -32.44 13.37 1.42
CA GLY A 366 -31.08 13.50 0.94
C GLY A 366 -30.58 14.90 1.25
N GLY A 367 -29.74 15.03 2.28
CA GLY A 367 -29.06 16.28 2.63
C GLY A 367 -28.04 16.68 1.57
N GLY A 368 -28.53 17.14 0.42
CA GLY A 368 -27.80 17.91 -0.57
C GLY A 368 -27.80 19.38 -0.16
N GLY A 369 -26.62 20.01 -0.24
CA GLY A 369 -26.45 21.41 0.08
C GLY A 369 -27.32 22.34 -0.75
N GLY A 370 -27.97 23.26 -0.03
CA GLY A 370 -28.58 24.52 -0.45
C GLY A 370 -28.79 24.81 -1.93
N ALA A 371 -30.06 24.82 -2.33
CA ALA A 371 -30.64 25.84 -3.21
C ALA A 371 -32.18 25.75 -3.15
N SER A 372 -32.79 26.50 -2.24
CA SER A 372 -34.14 27.02 -2.42
C SER A 372 -34.29 28.24 -1.49
N GLY A 373 -34.14 29.42 -2.07
CA GLY A 373 -34.67 30.63 -1.46
C GLY A 373 -36.19 30.57 -1.51
N ASP A 374 -36.82 31.08 -0.47
CA ASP A 374 -37.99 31.96 -0.55
C ASP A 374 -38.41 32.37 0.88
N TYR A 375 -38.24 33.68 1.12
CA TYR A 375 -38.76 34.56 2.18
C TYR A 375 -38.39 34.31 3.65
#